data_AF-A0A251SD30-F1
#
_entry.id   AF-A0A251SD30-F1
#
_cell.length_a   1.000
_cell.length_b   1.000
_cell.length_c   1.000
_cell.angle_alpha   90.00
_cell.angle_beta   90.00
_cell.angle_gamma   90.00
#
_symmetry.space_group_name_H-M   'P 1'
#
loop_
_entity.id
_entity.type
_entity.pdbx_description
1 polymer ?
#
loop_
_entity_poly.entity_id
_entity_poly.type
_entity_poly.pdbx_seq_one_letter_code
_entity_poly.pdbx_strand_id
1 'polypeptide(L)'
;MWDVLVVIVPFYMEHGPKIFPQQWGIWGSIIKTVKRLFGPKYNGKYLQKIIREKLGNTRLNDTLTNVVIPTFDIQRLQPTIFSTYEAEVNPCYNVKLSDICISTSAAPTYFPSYYFKNNDDGGNDQEYSGGSRIHAKPEDPEFFPVNPVDYGRFLMISIGTGAPKESKPYNAKMASKWGLLGWLLHDGSHPIIDVFTQASGDMVDGHVSVFFQAVHSQQNYLRIQEDTLSGDEALVDVATKENMLKLEEIGQNLLAKPASRVNLKTGLSEPMGNGQTNAQALKRFAKLLSEEKKQRESLKTPSKSYNGFT
;
A
#
# COMPACT_ATOMS: atom_id res chain seq x y z
N MET A 1 -10.77 -8.92 15.88
CA MET A 1 -9.70 -8.86 14.84
C MET A 1 -10.24 -9.24 13.48
N TRP A 2 -11.08 -10.28 13.36
CA TRP A 2 -11.88 -10.55 12.15
C TRP A 2 -12.82 -9.39 11.78
N ASP A 3 -13.28 -8.61 12.76
CA ASP A 3 -14.18 -7.47 12.56
C ASP A 3 -13.56 -6.30 11.79
N VAL A 4 -12.22 -6.18 11.73
CA VAL A 4 -11.53 -5.05 11.09
C VAL A 4 -11.41 -5.22 9.58
N LEU A 5 -11.26 -6.45 9.08
CA LEU A 5 -11.15 -6.70 7.64
C LEU A 5 -12.53 -6.63 6.94
N VAL A 6 -13.59 -7.00 7.66
CA VAL A 6 -14.97 -7.00 7.14
C VAL A 6 -15.53 -5.58 6.98
N VAL A 7 -14.92 -4.56 7.63
CA VAL A 7 -15.40 -3.17 7.54
C VAL A 7 -14.78 -2.34 6.42
N ILE A 8 -13.71 -2.81 5.77
CA ILE A 8 -13.00 -2.03 4.74
C ILE A 8 -13.83 -1.91 3.45
N VAL A 9 -14.42 -3.01 2.96
CA VAL A 9 -15.28 -2.96 1.77
C VAL A 9 -16.51 -2.06 1.99
N PRO A 10 -17.28 -2.21 3.10
CA PRO A 10 -18.34 -1.26 3.44
C PRO A 10 -17.88 0.20 3.54
N PHE A 11 -16.69 0.45 4.11
CA PHE A 11 -16.11 1.79 4.16
C PHE A 11 -15.94 2.40 2.76
N TYR A 12 -15.38 1.65 1.81
CA TYR A 12 -15.25 2.12 0.43
C TYR A 12 -16.61 2.31 -0.25
N MET A 13 -17.55 1.38 -0.05
CA MET A 13 -18.91 1.48 -0.59
C MET A 13 -19.64 2.75 -0.11
N GLU A 14 -19.46 3.13 1.16
CA GLU A 14 -20.12 4.30 1.74
C GLU A 14 -19.39 5.62 1.41
N HIS A 15 -18.07 5.63 1.52
CA HIS A 15 -17.28 6.86 1.47
C HIS A 15 -16.60 7.10 0.13
N GLY A 16 -16.35 6.06 -0.68
CA GLY A 16 -15.75 6.16 -2.01
C GLY A 16 -16.41 7.20 -2.91
N PRO A 17 -17.75 7.17 -3.10
CA PRO A 17 -18.45 8.17 -3.93
C PRO A 17 -18.35 9.61 -3.39
N LYS A 18 -18.10 9.79 -2.09
CA LYS A 18 -17.94 11.10 -1.44
C LYS A 18 -16.49 11.61 -1.52
N ILE A 19 -15.53 10.68 -1.53
CA ILE A 19 -14.10 10.95 -1.75
C ILE A 19 -13.84 11.28 -3.23
N PHE A 20 -14.43 10.49 -4.14
CA PHE A 20 -14.32 10.61 -5.59
C PHE A 20 -15.70 10.89 -6.23
N PRO A 21 -16.26 12.10 -6.05
CA PRO A 21 -17.57 12.44 -6.61
C PRO A 21 -17.56 12.35 -8.14
N GLN A 22 -18.42 11.50 -8.68
CA GLN A 22 -18.59 11.29 -10.12
C GLN A 22 -19.45 12.43 -10.70
N GLN A 23 -18.87 13.25 -11.58
CA GLN A 23 -19.60 14.35 -12.23
C GLN A 23 -20.33 13.84 -13.49
N TRP A 24 -21.66 14.00 -13.53
CA TRP A 24 -22.52 13.68 -14.67
C TRP A 24 -22.90 14.92 -15.49
N GLY A 25 -23.00 14.78 -16.82
CA GLY A 25 -23.58 15.78 -17.74
C GLY A 25 -22.60 16.68 -18.51
N ILE A 26 -23.15 17.51 -19.43
CA ILE A 26 -22.43 18.38 -20.37
C ILE A 26 -21.61 19.46 -19.65
N TRP A 27 -22.10 19.95 -18.52
CA TRP A 27 -21.40 20.88 -17.61
C TRP A 27 -20.22 20.22 -16.87
N GLY A 28 -20.23 18.90 -16.73
CA GLY A 28 -19.11 18.13 -16.17
C GLY A 28 -17.89 18.12 -17.08
N SER A 29 -18.06 18.18 -18.41
CA SER A 29 -16.93 18.15 -19.36
C SER A 29 -16.15 19.47 -19.39
N ILE A 30 -16.86 20.61 -19.34
CA ILE A 30 -16.27 21.95 -19.35
C ILE A 30 -15.57 22.24 -18.01
N ILE A 31 -16.21 21.89 -16.89
CA ILE A 31 -15.62 22.07 -15.55
C ILE A 31 -14.44 21.12 -15.33
N LYS A 32 -14.48 19.87 -15.83
CA LYS A 32 -13.32 18.94 -15.80
C LYS A 32 -12.12 19.51 -16.54
N THR A 33 -12.33 20.14 -17.69
CA THR A 33 -11.24 20.68 -18.50
C THR A 33 -10.60 21.89 -17.81
N VAL A 34 -11.39 22.85 -17.32
CA VAL A 34 -10.86 24.05 -16.63
C VAL A 34 -10.27 23.72 -15.26
N LYS A 35 -10.88 22.84 -14.45
CA LYS A 35 -10.32 22.44 -13.15
C LYS A 35 -8.99 21.69 -13.29
N ARG A 36 -8.82 20.85 -14.30
CA ARG A 36 -7.55 20.12 -14.55
C ARG A 36 -6.36 21.05 -14.85
N LEU A 37 -6.62 22.27 -15.32
CA LEU A 37 -5.58 23.26 -15.60
C LEU A 37 -5.20 24.11 -14.37
N PHE A 38 -6.07 24.23 -13.35
CA PHE A 38 -5.88 25.16 -12.23
C PHE A 38 -5.94 24.51 -10.83
N GLY A 39 -5.94 23.17 -10.73
CA GLY A 39 -5.91 22.47 -9.45
C GLY A 39 -6.11 20.95 -9.54
N PRO A 40 -6.06 20.24 -8.40
CA PRO A 40 -6.28 18.80 -8.35
C PRO A 40 -7.73 18.45 -8.74
N LYS A 41 -7.93 17.23 -9.26
CA LYS A 41 -9.25 16.70 -9.69
C LYS A 41 -10.27 16.74 -8.54
N TYR A 42 -9.83 16.50 -7.31
CA TYR A 42 -10.63 16.50 -6.09
C TYR A 42 -10.04 17.44 -5.03
N ASN A 43 -10.90 18.07 -4.23
CA ASN A 43 -10.45 19.04 -3.21
C ASN A 43 -9.90 18.41 -1.92
N GLY A 44 -10.02 17.09 -1.74
CA GLY A 44 -9.55 16.35 -0.57
C GLY A 44 -10.29 16.61 0.75
N LYS A 45 -11.23 17.57 0.82
CA LYS A 45 -11.87 17.97 2.10
C LYS A 45 -12.61 16.82 2.77
N TYR A 46 -13.38 16.04 2.00
CA TYR A 46 -14.11 14.90 2.54
C TYR A 46 -13.15 13.78 2.99
N LEU A 47 -12.11 13.49 2.20
CA LEU A 47 -11.06 12.52 2.55
C LEU A 47 -10.39 12.87 3.88
N GLN A 48 -9.94 14.12 4.03
CA GLN A 48 -9.33 14.59 5.28
C GLN A 48 -10.29 14.49 6.46
N LYS A 49 -11.56 14.88 6.27
CA LYS A 49 -12.59 14.79 7.30
C LYS A 49 -12.77 13.35 7.78
N ILE A 50 -13.02 12.41 6.85
CA ILE A 50 -13.32 11.03 7.24
C ILE A 50 -12.11 10.32 7.85
N ILE A 51 -10.88 10.60 7.39
CA ILE A 51 -9.65 10.06 7.99
C ILE A 51 -9.50 10.56 9.44
N ARG A 52 -9.69 11.87 9.68
CA ARG A 52 -9.63 12.45 11.03
C ARG A 52 -10.72 11.90 11.94
N GLU A 53 -11.94 11.70 11.43
CA GLU A 53 -13.04 11.10 12.19
C GLU A 53 -12.75 9.64 12.58
N LYS A 54 -12.17 8.83 11.68
CA LYS A 54 -11.89 7.41 11.95
C LYS A 54 -10.68 7.18 12.84
N LEU A 55 -9.63 7.99 12.70
CA LEU A 55 -8.38 7.80 13.44
C LEU A 55 -8.27 8.69 14.67
N GLY A 56 -9.09 9.74 14.78
CA GLY A 56 -9.11 10.64 15.93
C GLY A 56 -7.74 11.26 16.20
N ASN A 57 -7.31 11.17 17.46
CA ASN A 57 -6.02 11.67 17.94
C ASN A 57 -4.94 10.57 18.05
N THR A 58 -5.21 9.37 17.54
CA THR A 58 -4.27 8.23 17.57
C THR A 58 -2.95 8.62 16.89
N ARG A 59 -1.84 8.41 17.58
CA ARG A 59 -0.48 8.66 17.09
C ARG A 59 0.20 7.36 16.68
N LEU A 60 1.36 7.48 16.04
CA LEU A 60 2.12 6.36 15.50
C LEU A 60 2.51 5.34 16.58
N ASN A 61 2.87 5.79 17.79
CA ASN A 61 3.22 4.92 18.92
C ASN A 61 2.00 4.23 19.56
N ASP A 62 0.77 4.64 19.22
CA ASP A 62 -0.45 3.98 19.69
C ASP A 62 -0.81 2.75 18.84
N THR A 63 -0.01 2.41 17.82
CA THR A 63 -0.27 1.28 16.92
C THR A 63 -0.09 -0.07 17.62
N LEU A 64 -1.01 -1.02 17.36
CA LEU A 64 -1.00 -2.35 17.97
C LEU A 64 0.12 -3.26 17.46
N THR A 65 0.73 -2.89 16.33
CA THR A 65 1.82 -3.61 15.67
C THR A 65 2.71 -2.59 14.98
N ASN A 66 3.95 -2.97 14.70
CA ASN A 66 4.86 -2.16 13.91
C ASN A 66 4.25 -1.86 12.54
N VAL A 67 4.14 -0.58 12.20
CA VAL A 67 3.71 -0.12 10.88
C VAL A 67 4.85 0.61 10.19
N VAL A 68 4.81 0.60 8.86
CA VAL A 68 5.73 1.33 7.98
C VAL A 68 4.86 1.95 6.89
N ILE A 69 4.73 3.27 6.90
CA ILE A 69 3.84 4.01 6.01
C ILE A 69 4.69 5.00 5.20
N PRO A 70 4.94 4.72 3.91
CA PRO A 70 5.71 5.62 3.07
C PRO A 70 4.87 6.83 2.63
N THR A 71 5.51 7.99 2.56
CA THR A 71 5.01 9.23 1.95
C THR A 71 6.11 9.86 1.10
N PHE A 72 5.79 10.93 0.37
CA PHE A 72 6.78 11.65 -0.43
C PHE A 72 6.75 13.14 -0.05
N ASP A 73 7.89 13.67 0.40
CA ASP A 73 8.04 15.08 0.71
C ASP A 73 8.42 15.85 -0.56
N ILE A 74 7.50 16.69 -1.03
CA ILE A 74 7.68 17.48 -2.26
C ILE A 74 8.63 18.67 -2.09
N GLN A 75 8.83 19.15 -0.86
CA GLN A 75 9.75 20.24 -0.56
C GLN A 75 11.19 19.72 -0.60
N ARG A 76 11.41 18.49 -0.13
CA ARG A 76 12.73 17.84 -0.10
C ARG A 76 13.00 16.96 -1.32
N LEU A 77 11.96 16.64 -2.10
CA LEU A 77 12.00 15.67 -3.21
C LEU A 77 12.55 14.31 -2.78
N GLN A 78 12.16 13.85 -1.59
CA GLN A 78 12.61 12.58 -1.00
C GLN A 78 11.44 11.77 -0.43
N PRO A 79 11.54 10.42 -0.46
CA PRO A 79 10.62 9.59 0.31
C PRO A 79 10.82 9.84 1.80
N THR A 80 9.70 9.88 2.50
CA THR A 80 9.64 9.81 3.95
C THR A 80 9.03 8.47 4.30
N ILE A 81 9.54 7.82 5.34
CA ILE A 81 8.85 6.68 5.92
C ILE A 81 8.46 7.01 7.35
N PHE A 82 7.18 6.89 7.68
CA PHE A 82 6.72 6.91 9.05
C PHE A 82 6.67 5.48 9.57
N SER A 83 7.47 5.16 10.60
CA SER A 83 7.45 3.84 11.22
C SER A 83 7.30 3.93 12.74
N THR A 84 6.62 2.95 13.34
CA THR A 84 6.50 2.85 14.80
C THR A 84 7.88 2.84 15.45
N TYR A 85 8.83 2.09 14.87
CA TYR A 85 10.19 2.00 15.35
C TYR A 85 10.92 3.37 15.37
N GLU A 86 10.82 4.16 14.29
CA GLU A 86 11.47 5.48 14.24
C GLU A 86 10.84 6.46 15.24
N ALA A 87 9.53 6.33 15.52
CA ALA A 87 8.84 7.13 16.52
C ALA A 87 9.10 6.70 17.98
N GLU A 88 9.56 5.46 18.21
CA GLU A 88 10.09 5.02 19.51
C GLU A 88 11.48 5.62 19.77
N VAL A 89 12.34 5.63 18.74
CA VAL A 89 13.71 6.18 18.85
C VAL A 89 13.71 7.71 18.86
N ASN A 90 12.82 8.35 18.10
CA ASN A 90 12.75 9.79 17.98
C ASN A 90 11.29 10.30 18.09
N PRO A 91 10.92 10.88 19.26
CA PRO A 91 9.56 11.37 19.51
C PRO A 91 9.02 12.38 18.49
N CYS A 92 9.89 13.08 17.74
CA CYS A 92 9.43 14.03 16.71
C CYS A 92 8.71 13.35 15.54
N TYR A 93 8.90 12.03 15.35
CA TYR A 93 8.22 11.20 14.35
C TYR A 93 6.92 10.57 14.86
N ASN A 94 6.58 10.73 16.15
CA ASN A 94 5.34 10.22 16.71
C ASN A 94 4.13 11.08 16.27
N VAL A 95 3.86 11.13 14.98
CA VAL A 95 2.83 11.97 14.35
C VAL A 95 1.45 11.32 14.47
N LYS A 96 0.37 12.11 14.38
CA LYS A 96 -0.99 11.58 14.27
C LYS A 96 -1.13 10.68 13.04
N LEU A 97 -1.73 9.50 13.21
CA LEU A 97 -2.00 8.60 12.10
C LEU A 97 -2.88 9.25 11.03
N SER A 98 -3.79 10.14 11.42
CA SER A 98 -4.62 10.87 10.45
C SER A 98 -3.81 11.75 9.50
N ASP A 99 -2.77 12.42 9.99
CA ASP A 99 -1.90 13.24 9.15
C ASP A 99 -1.08 12.38 8.19
N ILE A 100 -0.52 11.27 8.68
CA ILE A 100 0.22 10.30 7.87
C ILE A 100 -0.68 9.70 6.78
N CYS A 101 -1.89 9.26 7.13
CA CYS A 101 -2.84 8.66 6.19
C CYS A 101 -3.31 9.66 5.11
N ILE A 102 -3.47 10.95 5.45
CA ILE A 102 -3.77 11.98 4.45
C ILE A 102 -2.58 12.17 3.52
N SER A 103 -1.36 12.25 4.05
CA SER A 103 -0.13 12.42 3.26
C SER A 103 0.09 11.28 2.26
N THR A 104 -0.04 10.01 2.68
CA THR A 104 0.13 8.86 1.77
C THR A 104 -0.99 8.75 0.72
N SER A 105 -2.17 9.32 0.99
CA SER A 105 -3.31 9.27 0.08
C SER A 105 -3.36 10.45 -0.91
N ALA A 106 -2.49 11.45 -0.75
CA ALA A 106 -2.48 12.67 -1.53
C ALA A 106 -1.80 12.47 -2.91
N ALA A 107 -2.41 11.64 -3.76
CA ALA A 107 -1.87 11.35 -5.08
C ALA A 107 -1.81 12.63 -5.95
N PRO A 108 -0.65 12.91 -6.60
CA PRO A 108 -0.49 14.06 -7.51
C PRO A 108 -1.59 14.09 -8.58
N THR A 109 -2.05 15.28 -8.95
CA THR A 109 -3.18 15.53 -9.87
C THR A 109 -4.57 15.12 -9.35
N TYR A 110 -4.67 14.20 -8.39
CA TYR A 110 -5.94 13.78 -7.79
C TYR A 110 -6.33 14.63 -6.58
N PHE A 111 -5.41 14.82 -5.65
CA PHE A 111 -5.64 15.55 -4.40
C PHE A 111 -4.60 16.66 -4.18
N PRO A 112 -4.93 17.71 -3.41
CA PRO A 112 -3.95 18.70 -3.01
C PRO A 112 -2.88 18.07 -2.10
N SER A 113 -1.66 18.57 -2.21
CA SER A 113 -0.59 18.25 -1.26
C SER A 113 -1.01 18.61 0.16
N TYR A 114 -0.55 17.83 1.14
CA TYR A 114 -0.91 17.99 2.54
C TYR A 114 0.25 18.55 3.35
N TYR A 115 -0.06 19.55 4.17
CA TYR A 115 0.88 20.19 5.09
C TYR A 115 0.34 20.09 6.51
N PHE A 116 1.21 19.74 7.44
CA PHE A 116 0.90 19.74 8.86
C PHE A 116 2.16 20.03 9.69
N LYS A 117 1.96 20.42 10.94
CA LYS A 117 3.02 20.55 11.94
C LYS A 117 2.83 19.49 13.01
N ASN A 118 3.93 18.89 13.47
CA ASN A 118 3.93 18.07 14.66
C ASN A 118 4.66 18.82 15.76
N ASN A 119 4.02 18.91 16.92
CA ASN A 119 4.64 19.41 18.13
C ASN A 119 5.03 18.18 18.94
N ASP A 120 6.33 18.05 19.23
CA ASP A 120 6.77 17.11 20.25
C ASP A 120 6.49 17.66 21.65
N ASP A 121 6.48 16.78 22.66
CA ASP A 121 6.25 17.17 24.06
C ASP A 121 7.40 18.07 24.62
N GLY A 122 8.50 18.21 23.86
CA GLY A 122 9.62 19.09 24.15
C GLY A 122 9.50 20.50 23.56
N GLY A 123 8.44 20.80 22.81
CA GLY A 123 8.20 22.11 22.21
C GLY A 123 8.96 22.37 20.90
N ASN A 124 9.52 21.35 20.25
CA ASN A 124 10.06 21.49 18.90
C ASN A 124 8.93 21.37 17.87
N ASP A 125 8.71 22.44 17.13
CA ASP A 125 7.82 22.44 15.97
C ASP A 125 8.58 21.87 14.77
N GLN A 126 8.25 20.65 14.35
CA GLN A 126 8.69 20.14 13.05
C GLN A 126 7.58 20.30 12.02
N GLU A 127 7.91 21.02 10.95
CA GLU A 127 7.06 21.17 9.79
C GLU A 127 7.25 20.00 8.84
N TYR A 128 6.13 19.44 8.40
CA TYR A 128 6.10 18.31 7.50
C TYR A 128 5.31 18.68 6.24
N SER A 129 6.03 18.80 5.12
CA SER A 129 5.48 18.96 3.76
C SER A 129 5.42 17.61 3.03
N GLY A 130 5.19 16.53 3.79
CA GLY A 130 5.29 15.14 3.33
C GLY A 130 6.35 14.30 4.06
N GLY A 131 6.90 14.77 5.18
CA GLY A 131 7.58 13.92 6.18
C GLY A 131 9.09 14.15 6.38
N SER A 132 9.69 13.50 7.38
CA SER A 132 11.12 13.57 7.71
C SER A 132 11.93 12.34 7.24
N ARG A 133 13.26 12.51 7.21
CA ARG A 133 14.26 11.54 6.78
C ARG A 133 14.18 10.27 7.60
N ILE A 134 14.37 9.11 6.98
CA ILE A 134 14.78 7.90 7.70
C ILE A 134 16.13 8.20 8.36
N HIS A 135 16.16 8.30 9.68
CA HIS A 135 17.40 8.15 10.45
C HIS A 135 17.49 6.69 10.92
N ALA A 136 17.51 5.75 9.98
CA ALA A 136 17.99 4.41 10.30
C ALA A 136 19.46 4.57 10.67
N LYS A 137 19.78 4.46 11.97
CA LYS A 137 21.14 4.19 12.38
C LYS A 137 21.39 2.73 12.01
N PRO A 138 22.22 2.43 11.00
CA PRO A 138 22.44 1.06 10.55
C PRO A 138 23.14 0.17 11.61
N GLU A 139 23.49 0.75 12.77
CA GLU A 139 24.24 0.12 13.85
C GLU A 139 23.36 -0.30 15.04
N ASP A 140 22.04 -0.10 15.01
CA ASP A 140 21.17 -0.59 16.07
C ASP A 140 20.93 -2.11 15.93
N PRO A 141 21.42 -2.96 16.85
CA PRO A 141 21.20 -4.40 16.81
C PRO A 141 19.71 -4.80 16.88
N GLU A 142 18.80 -3.90 17.28
CA GLU A 142 17.35 -4.13 17.21
C GLU A 142 16.75 -3.89 15.81
N PHE A 143 17.45 -3.24 14.88
CA PHE A 143 16.97 -3.03 13.50
C PHE A 143 17.03 -4.33 12.68
N PHE A 144 17.96 -5.22 13.02
CA PHE A 144 18.05 -6.59 12.51
C PHE A 144 18.41 -7.54 13.65
N PRO A 145 17.44 -7.96 14.50
CA PRO A 145 17.68 -9.00 15.51
C PRO A 145 17.88 -10.39 14.88
N VAL A 146 17.89 -10.46 13.55
CA VAL A 146 18.04 -11.64 12.72
C VAL A 146 19.45 -11.61 12.14
N ASN A 147 20.27 -12.59 12.49
CA ASN A 147 21.57 -12.79 11.86
C ASN A 147 21.40 -12.80 10.33
N PRO A 148 22.33 -12.23 9.54
CA PRO A 148 22.31 -12.26 8.08
C PRO A 148 22.27 -13.68 7.46
N VAL A 149 22.40 -14.73 8.28
CA VAL A 149 22.36 -16.13 7.87
C VAL A 149 20.95 -16.74 8.02
N ASP A 150 20.00 -15.99 8.59
CA ASP A 150 18.70 -16.49 9.05
C ASP A 150 17.49 -15.93 8.27
N TYR A 151 17.73 -15.40 7.07
CA TYR A 151 16.70 -14.80 6.20
C TYR A 151 15.61 -15.79 5.74
N GLY A 152 15.74 -17.10 6.01
CA GLY A 152 14.67 -18.08 5.76
C GLY A 152 13.47 -17.97 6.72
N ARG A 153 13.55 -17.13 7.76
CA ARG A 153 12.51 -16.97 8.79
C ARG A 153 11.40 -15.97 8.45
N PHE A 154 11.52 -15.23 7.34
CA PHE A 154 10.49 -14.27 6.95
C PHE A 154 9.29 -14.98 6.32
N LEU A 155 8.09 -14.54 6.70
CA LEU A 155 6.83 -14.90 6.07
C LEU A 155 6.16 -13.61 5.60
N MET A 156 5.90 -13.49 4.28
CA MET A 156 5.43 -12.24 3.67
C MET A 156 4.21 -12.48 2.77
N ILE A 157 3.17 -11.69 3.02
CA ILE A 157 1.99 -11.57 2.16
C ILE A 157 2.00 -10.17 1.56
N SER A 158 1.99 -10.08 0.24
CA SER A 158 1.93 -8.84 -0.52
C SER A 158 0.63 -8.81 -1.30
N ILE A 159 -0.20 -7.80 -1.07
CA ILE A 159 -1.52 -7.65 -1.71
C ILE A 159 -1.46 -6.40 -2.59
N GLY A 160 -1.70 -6.57 -3.87
CA GLY A 160 -1.84 -5.44 -4.78
C GLY A 160 -3.29 -5.10 -5.08
N THR A 161 -3.48 -3.93 -5.68
CA THR A 161 -4.80 -3.41 -6.10
C THR A 161 -5.15 -3.79 -7.54
N GLY A 162 -4.36 -4.69 -8.13
CA GLY A 162 -4.45 -5.08 -9.53
C GLY A 162 -3.74 -4.13 -10.49
N ALA A 163 -3.61 -4.58 -11.72
CA ALA A 163 -3.02 -3.87 -12.84
C ALA A 163 -3.95 -4.05 -14.06
N PRO A 164 -3.95 -3.07 -15.00
CA PRO A 164 -4.67 -3.23 -16.25
C PRO A 164 -4.19 -4.50 -16.97
N LYS A 165 -5.14 -5.22 -17.57
CA LYS A 165 -4.86 -6.26 -18.57
C LYS A 165 -3.85 -5.70 -19.55
N GLU A 166 -2.88 -6.54 -19.94
CA GLU A 166 -1.92 -6.23 -21.01
C GLU A 166 -2.65 -5.76 -22.28
N SER A 167 -2.95 -4.48 -22.29
CA SER A 167 -2.98 -3.63 -23.45
C SER A 167 -1.55 -3.12 -23.55
N LYS A 168 -1.06 -2.90 -24.75
CA LYS A 168 0.12 -2.06 -24.94
C LYS A 168 -0.44 -0.66 -25.13
N PRO A 169 -0.87 0.05 -24.05
CA PRO A 169 -1.55 1.33 -24.22
C PRO A 169 -0.61 2.30 -24.93
N TYR A 170 0.69 2.13 -24.72
CA TYR A 170 1.74 2.98 -25.29
C TYR A 170 2.77 2.16 -26.06
N ASN A 171 3.28 2.74 -27.15
CA ASN A 171 4.43 2.19 -27.87
C ASN A 171 5.42 3.31 -28.18
N ALA A 172 6.69 2.95 -28.38
CA ALA A 172 7.77 3.91 -28.61
C ALA A 172 7.50 4.84 -29.80
N LYS A 173 6.89 4.34 -30.88
CA LYS A 173 6.55 5.17 -32.06
C LYS A 173 5.53 6.25 -31.73
N MET A 174 4.55 5.94 -30.89
CA MET A 174 3.57 6.91 -30.41
C MET A 174 4.22 7.92 -29.44
N ALA A 175 4.91 7.42 -28.41
CA ALA A 175 5.52 8.27 -27.38
C ALA A 175 6.65 9.16 -27.92
N SER A 176 7.32 8.76 -29.03
CA SER A 176 8.34 9.58 -29.69
C SER A 176 7.82 10.93 -30.21
N LYS A 177 6.50 11.06 -30.39
CA LYS A 177 5.85 12.30 -30.82
C LYS A 177 5.30 13.11 -29.65
N TRP A 178 5.42 12.63 -28.42
CA TRP A 178 4.86 13.29 -27.25
C TRP A 178 5.78 14.39 -26.73
N GLY A 179 5.22 15.58 -26.54
CA GLY A 179 5.78 16.62 -25.66
C GLY A 179 5.23 16.49 -24.24
N LEU A 180 5.41 17.54 -23.43
CA LEU A 180 4.93 17.60 -22.04
C LEU A 180 3.44 17.24 -21.89
N LEU A 181 2.58 17.77 -22.76
CA LEU A 181 1.14 17.50 -22.71
C LEU A 181 0.79 16.05 -23.04
N GLY A 182 1.51 15.42 -23.96
CA GLY A 182 1.28 14.00 -24.29
C GLY A 182 1.65 13.08 -23.13
N TRP A 183 2.72 13.39 -22.40
CA TRP A 183 3.12 12.65 -21.20
C TRP A 183 2.22 12.88 -19.99
N LEU A 184 1.64 14.08 -19.86
CA LEU A 184 0.74 14.44 -18.76
C LEU A 184 -0.72 14.07 -19.03
N LEU A 185 -1.18 14.10 -20.27
CA LEU A 185 -2.57 13.96 -20.66
C LEU A 185 -2.65 13.21 -22.00
N HIS A 186 -2.96 11.91 -21.95
CA HIS A 186 -3.21 11.11 -23.14
C HIS A 186 -4.47 10.27 -22.98
N ASP A 187 -5.46 10.43 -23.86
CA ASP A 187 -6.70 9.65 -23.86
C ASP A 187 -7.39 9.52 -22.49
N GLY A 188 -7.31 10.57 -21.67
CA GLY A 188 -7.90 10.58 -20.32
C GLY A 188 -7.05 9.92 -19.23
N SER A 189 -5.87 9.41 -19.57
CA SER A 189 -4.85 8.86 -18.66
C SER A 189 -3.69 9.84 -18.42
N HIS A 190 -2.82 9.49 -17.46
CA HIS A 190 -1.62 10.26 -17.09
C HIS A 190 -0.38 9.37 -17.28
N PRO A 191 0.10 9.18 -18.53
CA PRO A 191 1.10 8.15 -18.86
C PRO A 191 2.35 8.15 -17.99
N ILE A 192 2.85 9.32 -17.62
CA ILE A 192 4.02 9.42 -16.74
C ILE A 192 3.75 8.85 -15.34
N ILE A 193 2.56 9.10 -14.78
CA ILE A 193 2.15 8.57 -13.47
C ILE A 193 1.95 7.07 -13.57
N ASP A 194 1.30 6.60 -14.64
CA ASP A 194 1.02 5.18 -14.87
C ASP A 194 2.32 4.37 -14.99
N VAL A 195 3.28 4.84 -15.80
CA VAL A 195 4.58 4.20 -15.99
C VAL A 195 5.36 4.15 -14.67
N PHE A 196 5.46 5.25 -13.93
CA PHE A 196 6.21 5.25 -12.66
C PHE A 196 5.53 4.40 -11.58
N THR A 197 4.20 4.39 -11.52
CA THR A 197 3.45 3.59 -10.53
C THR A 197 3.61 2.10 -10.83
N GLN A 198 3.41 1.70 -12.08
CA GLN A 198 3.55 0.30 -12.50
C GLN A 198 4.99 -0.18 -12.35
N ALA A 199 5.97 0.60 -12.83
CA ALA A 199 7.38 0.26 -12.68
C ALA A 199 7.79 0.11 -11.20
N SER A 200 7.27 0.98 -10.31
CA SER A 200 7.55 0.86 -8.88
C SER A 200 6.99 -0.44 -8.29
N GLY A 201 5.76 -0.83 -8.66
CA GLY A 201 5.16 -2.09 -8.25
C GLY A 201 5.96 -3.31 -8.72
N ASP A 202 6.29 -3.34 -10.02
CA ASP A 202 7.03 -4.44 -10.65
C ASP A 202 8.45 -4.58 -10.07
N MET A 203 9.14 -3.46 -9.86
CA MET A 203 10.48 -3.46 -9.26
C MET A 203 10.44 -3.98 -7.83
N VAL A 204 9.45 -3.59 -7.01
CA VAL A 204 9.33 -4.09 -5.63
C VAL A 204 9.07 -5.60 -5.63
N ASP A 205 8.13 -6.09 -6.44
CA ASP A 205 7.82 -7.53 -6.51
C ASP A 205 9.01 -8.35 -7.02
N GLY A 206 9.74 -7.83 -8.02
CA GLY A 206 10.97 -8.42 -8.53
C GLY A 206 12.06 -8.52 -7.46
N HIS A 207 12.36 -7.43 -6.74
CA HIS A 207 13.37 -7.43 -5.67
C HIS A 207 13.02 -8.40 -4.53
N VAL A 208 11.77 -8.39 -4.07
CA VAL A 208 11.30 -9.29 -3.02
C VAL A 208 11.38 -10.74 -3.48
N SER A 209 10.98 -11.02 -4.72
CA SER A 209 11.06 -12.36 -5.30
C SER A 209 12.49 -12.86 -5.43
N VAL A 210 13.42 -12.01 -5.86
CA VAL A 210 14.86 -12.33 -5.90
C VAL A 210 15.38 -12.62 -4.49
N PHE A 211 15.02 -11.80 -3.50
CA PHE A 211 15.42 -12.01 -2.12
C PHE A 211 14.96 -13.38 -1.59
N PHE A 212 13.67 -13.70 -1.70
CA PHE A 212 13.14 -14.98 -1.26
C PHE A 212 13.66 -16.19 -2.06
N GLN A 213 14.06 -15.99 -3.32
CA GLN A 213 14.77 -17.00 -4.12
C GLN A 213 16.19 -17.23 -3.63
N ALA A 214 16.96 -16.18 -3.34
CA ALA A 214 18.33 -16.27 -2.87
C ALA A 214 18.43 -16.99 -1.52
N VAL A 215 17.43 -16.82 -0.64
CA VAL A 215 17.39 -17.46 0.69
C VAL A 215 16.60 -18.77 0.68
N HIS A 216 16.35 -19.35 -0.50
CA HIS A 216 15.68 -20.65 -0.69
C HIS A 216 14.34 -20.78 0.04
N SER A 217 13.61 -19.67 0.20
CA SER A 217 12.36 -19.59 0.98
C SER A 217 11.22 -19.03 0.16
N GLN A 218 11.16 -19.37 -1.14
CA GLN A 218 10.19 -18.78 -2.05
C GLN A 218 8.73 -19.07 -1.65
N GLN A 219 8.49 -20.18 -0.95
CA GLN A 219 7.15 -20.54 -0.45
C GLN A 219 6.66 -19.60 0.65
N ASN A 220 7.56 -18.84 1.28
CA ASN A 220 7.22 -17.89 2.34
C ASN A 220 6.85 -16.51 1.80
N TYR A 221 6.92 -16.30 0.48
CA TYR A 221 6.42 -15.11 -0.19
C TYR A 221 5.16 -15.43 -0.99
N LEU A 222 4.06 -14.76 -0.66
CA LEU A 222 2.79 -14.83 -1.38
C LEU A 222 2.41 -13.44 -1.89
N ARG A 223 2.35 -13.29 -3.21
CA ARG A 223 1.80 -12.12 -3.89
C ARG A 223 0.38 -12.43 -4.36
N ILE A 224 -0.58 -11.57 -4.03
CA ILE A 224 -1.96 -11.62 -4.51
C ILE A 224 -2.19 -10.38 -5.36
N GLN A 225 -2.43 -10.58 -6.64
CA GLN A 225 -2.47 -9.53 -7.65
C GLN A 225 -3.42 -9.94 -8.78
N GLU A 226 -4.19 -8.98 -9.30
CA GLU A 226 -5.06 -9.14 -10.46
C GLU A 226 -4.47 -8.38 -11.65
N ASP A 227 -3.94 -9.07 -12.66
CA ASP A 227 -3.26 -8.43 -13.80
C ASP A 227 -4.15 -8.32 -15.05
N THR A 228 -5.47 -8.44 -14.89
CA THR A 228 -6.42 -8.43 -16.03
C THR A 228 -7.55 -7.40 -15.92
N LEU A 229 -7.36 -6.34 -15.11
CA LEU A 229 -8.36 -5.27 -14.99
C LEU A 229 -8.62 -4.56 -16.33
N SER A 230 -9.85 -4.13 -16.57
CA SER A 230 -10.20 -3.42 -17.81
C SER A 230 -11.17 -2.26 -17.52
N GLY A 231 -11.43 -1.41 -18.51
CA GLY A 231 -12.46 -0.36 -18.39
C GLY A 231 -12.34 0.48 -17.12
N ASP A 232 -13.48 0.67 -16.45
CA ASP A 232 -13.58 1.42 -15.19
C ASP A 232 -12.88 0.72 -14.01
N GLU A 233 -12.73 -0.60 -14.07
CA GLU A 233 -12.12 -1.40 -13.01
C GLU A 233 -10.60 -1.14 -12.91
N ALA A 234 -9.98 -0.69 -14.01
CA ALA A 234 -8.58 -0.30 -14.07
C ALA A 234 -8.31 1.15 -13.62
N LEU A 235 -9.34 1.95 -13.35
CA LEU A 235 -9.22 3.36 -12.98
C LEU A 235 -9.31 3.56 -11.47
N VAL A 236 -8.35 4.30 -10.90
CA VAL A 236 -8.19 4.46 -9.44
C VAL A 236 -9.27 5.31 -8.75
N ASP A 237 -10.08 6.05 -9.50
CA ASP A 237 -11.02 7.05 -8.95
C ASP A 237 -12.45 6.95 -9.48
N VAL A 238 -12.83 5.83 -10.09
CA VAL A 238 -14.21 5.56 -10.53
C VAL A 238 -14.99 4.87 -9.40
N ALA A 239 -15.50 5.67 -8.47
CA ALA A 239 -16.27 5.21 -7.31
C ALA A 239 -17.79 5.18 -7.58
N THR A 240 -18.22 4.60 -8.70
CA THR A 240 -19.64 4.28 -8.93
C THR A 240 -20.01 3.01 -8.16
N LYS A 241 -21.30 2.87 -7.81
CA LYS A 241 -21.77 1.67 -7.09
C LYS A 241 -21.52 0.41 -7.92
N GLU A 242 -21.76 0.50 -9.23
CA GLU A 242 -21.54 -0.58 -10.18
C GLU A 242 -20.08 -0.99 -10.23
N ASN A 243 -19.14 -0.04 -10.33
CA ASN A 243 -17.71 -0.35 -10.39
C ASN A 243 -17.19 -0.94 -9.08
N MET A 244 -17.62 -0.39 -7.93
CA MET A 244 -17.18 -0.92 -6.63
C MET A 244 -17.69 -2.34 -6.37
N LEU A 245 -18.93 -2.68 -6.79
CA LEU A 245 -19.45 -4.05 -6.70
C LEU A 245 -18.68 -5.03 -7.60
N LYS A 246 -18.31 -4.59 -8.81
CA LYS A 246 -17.45 -5.39 -9.69
C LYS A 246 -16.06 -5.60 -9.10
N LEU A 247 -15.45 -4.58 -8.49
CA LEU A 247 -14.14 -4.72 -7.82
C LEU A 247 -14.22 -5.72 -6.65
N GLU A 248 -15.31 -5.71 -5.89
CA GLU A 248 -15.57 -6.73 -4.87
C GLU A 248 -15.67 -8.13 -5.48
N GLU A 249 -16.44 -8.29 -6.56
CA GLU A 249 -16.57 -9.57 -7.29
C GLU A 249 -15.22 -10.05 -7.84
N ILE A 250 -14.41 -9.16 -8.40
CA ILE A 250 -13.05 -9.46 -8.87
C ILE A 250 -12.18 -9.97 -7.71
N GLY A 251 -12.24 -9.30 -6.55
CA GLY A 251 -11.52 -9.75 -5.35
C GLY A 251 -11.97 -11.14 -4.87
N GLN A 252 -13.27 -11.44 -4.92
CA GLN A 252 -13.81 -12.76 -4.60
C GLN A 252 -13.34 -13.82 -5.60
N ASN A 253 -13.40 -13.52 -6.90
CA ASN A 253 -12.95 -14.42 -7.96
C ASN A 253 -11.44 -14.67 -7.93
N LEU A 254 -10.65 -13.68 -7.50
CA LEU A 254 -9.20 -13.79 -7.36
C LEU A 254 -8.80 -14.89 -6.37
N LEU A 255 -9.62 -15.19 -5.37
CA LEU A 255 -9.39 -16.30 -4.43
C LEU A 255 -9.37 -17.67 -5.11
N ALA A 256 -10.13 -17.83 -6.20
CA ALA A 256 -10.20 -19.08 -6.96
C ALA A 256 -9.09 -19.20 -8.01
N LYS A 257 -8.46 -18.08 -8.41
CA LYS A 257 -7.35 -18.10 -9.38
C LYS A 257 -6.12 -18.84 -8.82
N PRO A 258 -5.31 -19.46 -9.70
CA PRO A 258 -4.02 -20.03 -9.31
C PRO A 258 -3.13 -18.97 -8.65
N ALA A 259 -2.45 -19.35 -7.59
CA ALA A 259 -1.44 -18.50 -6.98
C ALA A 259 -0.26 -18.33 -7.96
N SER A 260 0.18 -17.08 -8.13
CA SER A 260 1.17 -16.70 -9.12
C SER A 260 2.42 -16.12 -8.48
N ARG A 261 3.47 -16.00 -9.30
CA ARG A 261 4.73 -15.34 -8.94
C ARG A 261 5.28 -14.64 -10.18
N VAL A 262 5.96 -13.51 -9.97
CA VAL A 262 6.69 -12.85 -11.04
C VAL A 262 7.77 -13.76 -11.62
N ASN A 263 7.77 -13.87 -12.95
CA ASN A 263 8.84 -14.43 -13.72
C ASN A 263 9.88 -13.34 -13.94
N LEU A 264 11.06 -13.48 -13.31
CA LEU A 264 12.12 -12.47 -13.33
C LEU A 264 12.71 -12.17 -14.72
N LYS A 265 12.45 -13.02 -15.73
CA LYS A 265 12.90 -12.78 -17.10
C LYS A 265 11.91 -11.91 -17.87
N THR A 266 10.62 -12.12 -17.67
CA THR A 266 9.55 -11.44 -18.41
C THR A 266 8.98 -10.25 -17.66
N GLY A 267 9.14 -10.22 -16.33
CA GLY A 267 8.48 -9.27 -15.44
C GLY A 267 7.00 -9.59 -15.18
N LEU A 268 6.49 -10.70 -15.74
CA LEU A 268 5.06 -11.04 -15.71
C LEU A 268 4.73 -12.02 -14.59
N SER A 269 3.52 -11.89 -14.05
CA SER A 269 2.95 -12.80 -13.06
C SER A 269 2.53 -14.12 -13.73
N GLU A 270 3.13 -15.23 -13.32
CA GLU A 270 2.87 -16.57 -13.87
C GLU A 270 2.39 -17.53 -12.78
N PRO A 271 1.44 -18.45 -13.05
CA PRO A 271 1.01 -19.47 -12.09
C PRO A 271 2.18 -20.33 -11.61
N MET A 272 2.23 -20.65 -10.32
CA MET A 272 3.33 -21.45 -9.72
C MET A 272 3.39 -22.93 -10.18
N GLY A 273 2.54 -23.36 -11.12
CA GLY A 273 2.53 -24.71 -11.71
C GLY A 273 2.05 -25.85 -10.79
N ASN A 274 1.94 -25.62 -9.48
CA ASN A 274 1.51 -26.60 -8.48
C ASN A 274 -0.02 -26.73 -8.34
N GLY A 275 -0.80 -25.97 -9.13
CA GLY A 275 -2.27 -25.97 -9.08
C GLY A 275 -2.88 -25.34 -7.82
N GLN A 276 -2.07 -24.76 -6.92
CA GLN A 276 -2.56 -24.14 -5.70
C GLN A 276 -3.30 -22.84 -6.01
N THR A 277 -4.49 -22.64 -5.46
CA THR A 277 -5.24 -21.37 -5.59
C THR A 277 -4.82 -20.34 -4.54
N ASN A 278 -5.13 -19.06 -4.77
CA ASN A 278 -4.90 -18.00 -3.79
C ASN A 278 -5.58 -18.29 -2.45
N ALA A 279 -6.82 -18.81 -2.45
CA ALA A 279 -7.51 -19.21 -1.23
C ALA A 279 -6.76 -20.31 -0.46
N GLN A 280 -6.22 -21.31 -1.16
CA GLN A 280 -5.44 -22.38 -0.54
C GLN A 280 -4.11 -21.85 0.02
N ALA A 281 -3.45 -20.95 -0.69
CA ALA A 281 -2.22 -20.29 -0.23
C ALA A 281 -2.49 -19.45 1.02
N LEU A 282 -3.55 -18.64 1.03
CA LEU A 282 -3.97 -17.88 2.21
C LEU A 282 -4.30 -18.77 3.41
N LYS A 283 -4.99 -19.89 3.21
CA LYS A 283 -5.24 -20.88 4.29
C LYS A 283 -3.94 -21.44 4.86
N ARG A 284 -2.95 -21.73 4.00
CA ARG A 284 -1.61 -22.16 4.45
C ARG A 284 -0.94 -21.08 5.29
N PHE A 285 -0.91 -19.84 4.81
CA PHE A 285 -0.32 -18.72 5.55
C PHE A 285 -1.03 -18.46 6.89
N ALA A 286 -2.36 -18.53 6.93
CA ALA A 286 -3.13 -18.40 8.16
C ALA A 286 -2.77 -19.49 9.19
N LYS A 287 -2.54 -20.73 8.73
CA LYS A 287 -2.07 -21.82 9.59
C LYS A 287 -0.68 -21.51 10.16
N LEU A 288 0.27 -21.11 9.32
CA LEU A 288 1.64 -20.75 9.74
C LEU A 288 1.64 -19.60 10.76
N LEU A 289 0.86 -18.56 10.52
CA LEU A 289 0.72 -17.42 11.45
C LEU A 289 0.10 -17.84 12.80
N SER A 290 -0.89 -18.73 12.77
CA SER A 290 -1.52 -19.26 13.99
C SER A 290 -0.57 -20.14 14.80
N GLU A 291 0.21 -20.99 14.13
CA GLU A 291 1.22 -21.85 14.75
C GLU A 291 2.35 -21.01 15.37
N GLU A 292 2.87 -20.03 14.63
CA GLU A 292 3.90 -19.11 15.13
C GLU A 292 3.41 -18.33 16.36
N LYS A 293 2.17 -17.84 16.34
CA LYS A 293 1.57 -17.15 17.50
C LYS A 293 1.51 -18.07 18.73
N LYS A 294 1.03 -19.31 18.56
CA LYS A 294 0.93 -20.28 19.66
C LYS A 294 2.30 -20.64 20.22
N GLN A 295 3.32 -20.78 19.37
CA GLN A 295 4.69 -21.04 19.81
C GLN A 295 5.25 -19.88 20.64
N ARG A 296 5.02 -18.63 20.22
CA ARG A 296 5.45 -17.46 21.02
C ARG A 296 4.73 -17.37 22.36
N GLU A 297 3.45 -17.74 22.42
CA GLU A 297 2.67 -17.76 23.66
C GLU A 297 3.13 -18.87 24.62
N SER A 298 3.48 -20.05 24.11
CA SER A 298 3.99 -21.15 24.95
C SER A 298 5.36 -20.83 25.53
N LEU A 299 6.24 -20.17 24.77
CA LEU A 299 7.55 -19.72 25.26
C LEU A 299 7.48 -18.61 26.33
N LYS A 300 6.40 -17.82 26.34
CA LYS A 300 6.15 -16.80 27.37
C LYS A 300 5.62 -17.39 28.68
N THR A 301 5.14 -18.63 28.67
CA THR A 301 4.63 -19.29 29.89
C THR A 301 5.82 -19.92 30.62
N PRO A 302 6.15 -19.54 31.88
CA PRO A 302 7.20 -20.22 32.62
C PRO A 302 6.85 -21.70 32.74
N SER A 303 7.75 -22.58 32.32
CA SER A 303 7.62 -24.01 32.59
C SER A 303 7.46 -24.16 34.11
N LYS A 304 6.29 -24.63 34.58
CA LYS A 304 6.15 -25.11 35.94
C LYS A 304 7.24 -26.17 36.14
N SER A 305 8.26 -25.84 36.92
CA SER A 305 9.23 -26.81 37.41
C SER A 305 8.44 -27.85 38.21
N TYR A 306 8.21 -29.01 37.60
CA TYR A 306 7.88 -30.20 38.35
C TYR A 306 9.13 -30.56 39.16
N ASN A 307 9.23 -30.02 40.37
CA ASN A 307 10.07 -30.59 41.41
C ASN A 307 9.35 -31.84 41.90
N GLY A 308 9.62 -32.96 41.23
CA GLY A 308 9.37 -34.29 41.78
C GLY A 308 10.48 -34.66 42.77
N PHE A 309 10.07 -35.38 43.80
CA PHE A 309 10.86 -36.18 44.75
C PHE A 309 11.45 -35.46 45.97
N THR A 310 10.70 -35.53 47.08
CA THR A 310 11.09 -36.33 48.26
C THR A 310 9.86 -37.03 48.81
#